data_AF-A0A0L0N8R8-F1
#
_entry.id   AF-A0A0L0N8R8-F1
#
_cell.length_a   1.000
_cell.length_b   1.000
_cell.length_c   1.000
_cell.angle_alpha   90.00
_cell.angle_beta   90.00
_cell.angle_gamma   90.00
#
_symmetry.space_group_name_H-M   'P 1'
#
loop_
_entity.id
_entity.type
_entity.pdbx_description
1 polymer ?
#
loop_
_entity_poly.entity_id
_entity_poly.type
_entity_poly.pdbx_seq_one_letter_code
_entity_poly.pdbx_strand_id
1 'polypeptide(L)'
;MRLVQLPSLALLAAGVGWPSPAAAVLETPSGDYADLCPGRCSTLGTDPGNWSHLRSVSELERCPEPLLFDVNVQSPVGDPGAHVTIRACSQAPGGENDKLGGRPRAASSGASATGLTASAADVSAAAGQLAGYLRDGELCGSLILFAKSGEAVVGLYSGADMHERSTAGFLQRFQDRAKTGATMMQVCGVQNATDMDRKLGVFAGSLAHLGAVQGAVKSWADGKCLDDAGFAHADDLRVTVFVSAVAARSPTNSAARRRALCKDTQVVSGDSCGSLASRCKISGADLVKFNPKRNLCGTLMPRQYVCCSAGILPDHTPQQSMDKKCYPYTVKARDSCYSIADAYGIKTKAIEDHNNQTWGWAGCGHLQPRPSGPQKPGTQEPDDAKLDISTLNPCPLNVCCNVWGFCGTSSDFCVKSPADTGAPGTSRPGTSSCVSNCGNDIKNNGKPPAKFIQVGYFEAWNFQRECLTMDPANIDTATRTHIHFAFAGLIKDFNTSTKKVVSFGGWATSTEPATFQLFRDATDAANRGKFSDNVVGFVINNGLDGLDFDWEYPGATDIPGIPPGTAQNAENYLEFLRLVRKKLLSAATLSIALPASY
;
A
#
# COMPACT_ATOMS: atom_id res chain seq x y z
N MET A 1 29.60 42.18 -40.66
CA MET A 1 29.97 42.45 -39.25
C MET A 1 29.32 43.74 -38.77
N ARG A 2 28.35 43.65 -37.85
CA ARG A 2 27.97 44.73 -36.93
C ARG A 2 27.73 44.06 -35.57
N LEU A 3 28.66 44.25 -34.63
CA LEU A 3 28.49 43.83 -33.24
C LEU A 3 27.44 44.75 -32.60
N VAL A 4 26.37 44.17 -32.06
CA VAL A 4 25.57 44.81 -31.02
C VAL A 4 25.81 43.99 -29.75
N GLN A 5 26.62 44.55 -28.86
CA GLN A 5 26.85 44.03 -27.51
C GLN A 5 25.54 44.07 -26.72
N LEU A 6 25.06 42.92 -26.26
CA LEU A 6 24.27 42.84 -25.02
C LEU A 6 25.28 42.70 -23.87
N PRO A 7 25.14 43.45 -22.76
CA PRO A 7 26.15 43.45 -21.71
C PRO A 7 26.15 42.13 -20.93
N SER A 8 27.30 41.47 -20.93
CA SER A 8 27.61 40.33 -20.07
C SER A 8 27.58 40.77 -18.59
N LEU A 9 26.71 40.18 -17.77
CA LEU A 9 26.82 40.24 -16.31
C LEU A 9 27.85 39.19 -15.86
N ALA A 10 28.99 39.65 -15.36
CA ALA A 10 29.99 38.83 -14.69
C ALA A 10 29.51 38.49 -13.25
N LEU A 11 29.49 37.20 -12.90
CA LEU A 11 29.25 36.73 -11.53
C LEU A 11 30.52 36.90 -10.68
N LEU A 12 30.38 37.58 -9.54
CA LEU A 12 31.36 37.62 -8.45
C LEU A 12 31.28 36.32 -7.64
N ALA A 13 32.38 35.56 -7.60
CA ALA A 13 32.54 34.44 -6.68
C ALA A 13 32.83 34.96 -5.27
N ALA A 14 31.89 34.78 -4.34
CA ALA A 14 32.12 34.95 -2.90
C ALA A 14 31.98 33.58 -2.22
N GLY A 15 33.05 33.16 -1.56
CA GLY A 15 33.12 31.89 -0.85
C GLY A 15 32.20 31.85 0.37
N VAL A 16 31.48 30.74 0.52
CA VAL A 16 30.83 30.31 1.76
C VAL A 16 31.06 28.81 1.88
N GLY A 17 31.54 28.38 3.05
CA GLY A 17 31.98 27.02 3.33
C GLY A 17 30.89 25.96 3.18
N TRP A 18 31.33 24.77 2.77
CA TRP A 18 30.51 23.57 2.73
C TRP A 18 30.08 23.13 4.14
N PRO A 19 28.80 22.80 4.37
CA PRO A 19 28.42 21.97 5.50
C PRO A 19 28.75 20.49 5.20
N SER A 20 29.11 19.76 6.26
CA SER A 20 29.31 18.30 6.28
C SER A 20 28.19 17.51 5.58
N PRO A 21 28.50 16.30 5.06
CA PRO A 21 27.49 15.46 4.42
C PRO A 21 26.41 15.09 5.43
N ALA A 22 25.16 15.44 5.11
CA ALA A 22 23.99 14.89 5.75
C ALA A 22 24.03 13.36 5.64
N ALA A 23 23.76 12.66 6.74
CA ALA A 23 23.50 11.23 6.69
C ALA A 23 22.34 11.01 5.72
N ALA A 24 22.55 10.15 4.71
CA ALA A 24 21.54 9.86 3.70
C ALA A 24 20.31 9.23 4.38
N VAL A 25 19.20 9.95 4.40
CA VAL A 25 17.88 9.38 4.63
C VAL A 25 17.58 8.53 3.39
N LEU A 26 17.53 7.22 3.55
CA LEU A 26 17.11 6.31 2.48
C LEU A 26 15.58 6.34 2.42
N GLU A 27 15.04 7.01 1.41
CA GLU A 27 13.62 6.94 1.09
C GLU A 27 13.23 5.47 0.86
N THR A 28 12.31 4.95 1.66
CA THR A 28 11.64 3.68 1.38
C THR A 28 10.18 3.93 1.00
N PRO A 29 9.54 3.05 0.20
CA PRO A 29 8.14 3.20 -0.19
C PRO A 29 7.13 3.28 0.97
N SER A 30 7.55 3.03 2.21
CA SER A 30 6.73 2.91 3.42
C SER A 30 6.89 4.07 4.42
N GLY A 31 7.80 5.03 4.18
CA GLY A 31 8.11 6.16 5.08
C GLY A 31 9.52 6.11 5.69
N ASP A 32 9.94 7.24 6.28
CA ASP A 32 11.28 7.42 6.87
C ASP A 32 11.42 6.69 8.22
N TYR A 33 12.31 5.70 8.29
CA TYR A 33 12.77 5.12 9.55
C TYR A 33 14.28 5.36 9.68
N ALA A 34 14.69 6.17 10.66
CA ALA A 34 16.11 6.44 10.92
C ALA A 34 16.94 5.17 11.18
N ASP A 35 16.28 4.10 11.67
CA ASP A 35 16.94 2.87 12.15
C ASP A 35 16.45 1.58 11.43
N LEU A 36 15.75 1.69 10.29
CA LEU A 36 15.21 0.54 9.52
C LEU A 36 14.21 -0.36 10.27
N CYS A 37 13.72 0.04 11.44
CA CYS A 37 12.78 -0.71 12.28
C CYS A 37 11.41 0.00 12.42
N PRO A 38 10.31 -0.76 12.59
CA PRO A 38 9.01 -0.24 13.02
C PRO A 38 9.09 0.57 14.32
N GLY A 39 8.11 1.44 14.57
CA GLY A 39 8.07 2.20 15.82
C GLY A 39 7.98 1.29 17.05
N ARG A 40 8.48 1.78 18.19
CA ARG A 40 8.60 0.97 19.42
C ARG A 40 7.24 0.59 20.00
N CYS A 41 7.09 -0.66 20.43
CA CYS A 41 5.86 -1.14 21.07
C CYS A 41 5.52 -0.34 22.35
N SER A 42 6.54 0.14 23.09
CA SER A 42 6.36 0.98 24.28
C SER A 42 5.70 2.33 23.97
N THR A 43 5.79 2.80 22.73
CA THR A 43 5.25 4.09 22.29
C THR A 43 3.93 3.91 21.55
N LEU A 44 3.81 2.87 20.73
CA LEU A 44 2.62 2.59 19.92
C LEU A 44 1.51 1.88 20.71
N GLY A 45 1.82 1.35 21.89
CA GLY A 45 0.87 0.66 22.77
C GLY A 45 0.58 -0.77 22.34
N THR A 46 -0.39 -1.39 23.03
CA THR A 46 -0.72 -2.81 22.87
C THR A 46 -1.70 -3.09 21.73
N ASP A 47 -2.37 -2.09 21.17
CA ASP A 47 -3.29 -2.27 20.04
C ASP A 47 -2.52 -2.36 18.71
N PRO A 48 -2.52 -3.52 18.01
CA PRO A 48 -1.85 -3.66 16.72
C PRO A 48 -2.39 -2.72 15.65
N GLY A 49 -3.61 -2.19 15.79
CA GLY A 49 -4.18 -1.18 14.89
C GLY A 49 -3.38 0.13 14.84
N ASN A 50 -2.58 0.42 15.87
CA ASN A 50 -1.72 1.61 15.96
C ASN A 50 -0.26 1.33 15.57
N TRP A 51 0.07 0.10 15.18
CA TRP A 51 1.44 -0.29 14.85
C TRP A 51 1.87 0.18 13.45
N SER A 52 3.16 0.21 13.19
CA SER A 52 3.68 0.61 11.88
C SER A 52 3.27 -0.37 10.79
N HIS A 53 2.90 0.14 9.62
CA HIS A 53 2.47 -0.67 8.48
C HIS A 53 3.65 -1.00 7.56
N LEU A 54 4.00 -2.27 7.47
CA LEU A 54 4.96 -2.81 6.52
C LEU A 54 4.22 -3.44 5.32
N ARG A 55 4.81 -3.35 4.14
CA ARG A 55 4.18 -3.76 2.86
C ARG A 55 4.74 -5.07 2.30
N SER A 56 5.81 -5.59 2.88
CA SER A 56 6.48 -6.81 2.47
C SER A 56 7.12 -7.54 3.64
N VAL A 57 7.30 -8.86 3.50
CA VAL A 57 8.04 -9.69 4.48
C VAL A 57 9.52 -9.28 4.54
N SER A 58 10.08 -8.78 3.44
CA SER A 58 11.47 -8.29 3.40
C SER A 58 11.75 -7.12 4.35
N GLU A 59 10.71 -6.36 4.72
CA GLU A 59 10.84 -5.30 5.72
C GLU A 59 10.98 -5.85 7.16
N LEU A 60 10.46 -7.06 7.44
CA LEU A 60 10.71 -7.74 8.72
C LEU A 60 12.16 -8.22 8.85
N GLU A 61 12.79 -8.60 7.74
CA GLU A 61 14.20 -9.04 7.68
C GLU A 61 15.16 -7.89 7.98
N ARG A 62 14.86 -6.69 7.47
CA ARG A 62 15.73 -5.50 7.59
C ARG A 62 15.90 -5.00 9.02
N CYS A 63 14.92 -5.22 9.89
CA CYS A 63 15.00 -4.78 11.28
C CYS A 63 15.78 -5.81 12.12
N PRO A 64 16.93 -5.43 12.73
CA PRO A 64 17.71 -6.32 13.58
C PRO A 64 17.08 -6.50 14.98
N GLU A 65 16.14 -5.63 15.37
CA GLU A 65 15.46 -5.72 16.67
C GLU A 65 14.41 -6.85 16.69
N PRO A 66 14.12 -7.40 17.88
CA PRO A 66 12.94 -8.22 18.08
C PRO A 66 11.65 -7.48 17.71
N LEU A 67 10.72 -8.16 17.04
CA LEU A 67 9.47 -7.57 16.57
C LEU A 67 8.26 -8.33 17.10
N LEU A 68 7.22 -7.61 17.47
CA LEU A 68 5.85 -8.13 17.47
C LEU A 68 5.18 -7.69 16.18
N PHE A 69 4.45 -8.60 15.56
CA PHE A 69 3.68 -8.27 14.37
C PHE A 69 2.36 -9.03 14.27
N ASP A 70 1.40 -8.38 13.64
CA ASP A 70 0.09 -8.89 13.29
C ASP A 70 -0.07 -8.84 11.78
N VAL A 71 -0.60 -9.94 11.23
CA VAL A 71 -0.87 -10.08 9.80
C VAL A 71 -2.19 -10.82 9.64
N ASN A 72 -2.96 -10.46 8.61
CA ASN A 72 -4.13 -11.25 8.27
C ASN A 72 -3.67 -12.63 7.78
N VAL A 73 -3.96 -13.67 8.56
CA VAL A 73 -3.59 -15.07 8.26
C VAL A 73 -4.25 -15.63 7.00
N GLN A 74 -5.27 -14.94 6.50
CA GLN A 74 -5.89 -15.27 5.23
C GLN A 74 -5.05 -14.79 4.04
N SER A 75 -4.25 -13.73 4.19
CA SER A 75 -3.36 -13.21 3.15
C SER A 75 -2.03 -13.97 3.14
N PRO A 76 -1.67 -14.72 2.09
CA PRO A 76 -0.46 -15.54 2.09
C PRO A 76 0.81 -14.71 2.21
N VAL A 77 1.64 -15.01 3.22
CA VAL A 77 2.95 -14.36 3.47
C VAL A 77 4.14 -15.15 2.93
N GLY A 78 3.94 -16.41 2.52
CA GLY A 78 5.01 -17.27 1.99
C GLY A 78 5.32 -17.04 0.51
N ASP A 79 4.57 -16.16 -0.15
CA ASP A 79 4.79 -15.79 -1.55
C ASP A 79 5.57 -14.46 -1.61
N PRO A 80 6.83 -14.45 -2.10
CA PRO A 80 7.64 -13.25 -2.23
C PRO A 80 7.00 -12.15 -3.08
N GLY A 81 6.02 -12.49 -3.94
CA GLY A 81 5.26 -11.54 -4.74
C GLY A 81 3.99 -11.02 -4.07
N ALA A 82 3.51 -11.62 -2.98
CA ALA A 82 2.26 -11.20 -2.37
C ALA A 82 2.41 -9.83 -1.66
N HIS A 83 1.57 -8.87 -2.02
CA HIS A 83 1.42 -7.63 -1.27
C HIS A 83 0.67 -7.91 0.04
N VAL A 84 1.40 -7.87 1.16
CA VAL A 84 0.87 -8.16 2.49
C VAL A 84 0.96 -6.90 3.35
N THR A 85 -0.16 -6.54 3.97
CA THR A 85 -0.17 -5.53 5.04
C THR A 85 0.20 -6.20 6.36
N ILE A 86 1.39 -5.89 6.88
CA ILE A 86 1.89 -6.39 8.17
C ILE A 86 1.92 -5.20 9.12
N ARG A 87 1.33 -5.34 10.30
CA ARG A 87 1.38 -4.33 11.36
C ARG A 87 2.43 -4.76 12.37
N ALA A 88 3.48 -3.97 12.57
CA ALA A 88 4.61 -4.36 13.40
C ALA A 88 5.06 -3.24 14.35
N CYS A 89 5.60 -3.63 15.50
CA CYS A 89 6.32 -2.74 16.41
C CYS A 89 7.60 -3.41 16.89
N SER A 90 8.64 -2.60 17.19
CA SER A 90 9.91 -3.12 17.69
C SER A 90 9.97 -3.16 19.22
N GLN A 91 10.64 -4.17 19.75
CA GLN A 91 11.01 -4.26 21.16
C GLN A 91 12.52 -4.05 21.26
N ALA A 92 12.96 -3.01 21.98
CA ALA A 92 14.39 -2.79 22.20
C ALA A 92 15.02 -4.01 22.91
N PRO A 93 16.25 -4.42 22.57
CA PRO A 93 16.98 -5.36 23.40
C PRO A 93 17.11 -4.77 24.80
N GLY A 94 16.61 -5.49 25.80
CA GLY A 94 16.42 -4.99 27.17
C GLY A 94 17.66 -4.27 27.71
N GLY A 95 17.49 -2.98 28.03
CA GLY A 95 18.45 -2.20 28.79
C GLY A 95 17.95 -2.03 30.20
N GLU A 96 18.41 -2.88 31.12
CA GLU A 96 18.75 -2.49 32.49
C GLU A 96 19.59 -3.59 33.16
N ASN A 97 20.85 -3.25 33.45
CA ASN A 97 21.78 -3.92 34.38
C ASN A 97 21.86 -5.45 34.35
N ASP A 98 22.67 -6.01 33.45
CA ASP A 98 23.57 -7.09 33.88
C ASP A 98 24.84 -7.16 33.03
N LYS A 99 25.97 -6.79 33.66
CA LYS A 99 27.31 -7.14 33.18
C LYS A 99 27.53 -8.61 33.51
N LEU A 100 27.47 -9.48 32.52
CA LEU A 100 28.23 -10.75 32.45
C LEU A 100 28.13 -11.17 30.96
N GLY A 101 29.12 -10.93 30.12
CA GLY A 101 30.37 -11.68 30.12
C GLY A 101 30.28 -12.83 29.11
N GLY A 102 30.82 -12.63 27.89
CA GLY A 102 31.22 -13.70 26.98
C GLY A 102 30.31 -13.94 25.76
N ARG A 103 30.80 -13.54 24.58
CA ARG A 103 30.44 -14.21 23.31
C ARG A 103 31.09 -15.62 23.30
N PRO A 104 30.41 -16.66 22.81
CA PRO A 104 31.09 -17.73 22.11
C PRO A 104 30.64 -17.84 20.65
N ARG A 105 31.62 -18.14 19.80
CA ARG A 105 31.47 -18.48 18.37
C ARG A 105 31.46 -20.02 18.24
N ALA A 106 30.58 -20.50 17.36
CA ALA A 106 30.63 -21.72 16.52
C ALA A 106 30.27 -23.14 17.06
N ALA A 107 29.28 -23.71 16.35
CA ALA A 107 29.13 -25.06 15.76
C ALA A 107 29.01 -26.35 16.61
N SER A 108 27.95 -27.14 16.32
CA SER A 108 28.08 -28.59 16.06
C SER A 108 26.87 -29.15 15.27
N SER A 109 27.16 -30.16 14.46
CA SER A 109 26.31 -30.83 13.48
C SER A 109 25.51 -32.00 14.07
N GLY A 110 24.29 -32.21 13.57
CA GLY A 110 23.54 -33.46 13.69
C GLY A 110 22.36 -33.45 12.72
N ALA A 111 22.50 -34.11 11.56
CA ALA A 111 21.46 -34.19 10.55
C ALA A 111 20.38 -35.21 10.95
N SER A 112 19.10 -34.81 10.95
CA SER A 112 18.12 -35.17 9.89
C SER A 112 16.67 -35.12 10.41
N ALA A 113 15.92 -34.07 10.01
CA ALA A 113 14.58 -34.13 9.42
C ALA A 113 14.01 -32.68 9.22
N THR A 114 13.90 -32.29 7.95
CA THR A 114 13.05 -31.22 7.36
C THR A 114 13.08 -29.78 7.92
N GLY A 115 14.07 -29.00 7.47
CA GLY A 115 13.91 -27.65 6.88
C GLY A 115 13.42 -26.45 7.72
N LEU A 116 12.81 -26.62 8.90
CA LEU A 116 12.15 -25.56 9.67
C LEU A 116 13.07 -24.82 10.68
N THR A 117 14.37 -25.08 10.67
CA THR A 117 15.23 -24.85 11.84
C THR A 117 15.68 -23.39 11.99
N ALA A 118 15.05 -22.66 12.92
CA ALA A 118 15.60 -21.47 13.57
C ALA A 118 16.31 -21.86 14.88
N SER A 119 17.14 -20.98 15.46
CA SER A 119 17.87 -21.30 16.69
C SER A 119 16.89 -21.45 17.87
N ALA A 120 17.11 -22.45 18.74
CA ALA A 120 16.26 -22.68 19.91
C ALA A 120 16.23 -21.46 20.86
N ALA A 121 17.33 -20.71 20.93
CA ALA A 121 17.42 -19.47 21.70
C ALA A 121 16.52 -18.37 21.12
N ASP A 122 16.54 -18.20 19.80
CA ASP A 122 15.70 -17.21 19.10
C ASP A 122 14.22 -17.59 19.17
N VAL A 123 13.87 -18.87 19.03
CA VAL A 123 12.50 -19.37 19.21
C VAL A 123 12.01 -19.12 20.64
N SER A 124 12.85 -19.41 21.64
CA SER A 124 12.53 -19.13 23.04
C SER A 124 12.36 -17.63 23.29
N ALA A 125 13.20 -16.78 22.70
CA ALA A 125 13.11 -15.32 22.82
C ALA A 125 11.84 -14.77 22.16
N ALA A 126 11.49 -15.23 20.96
CA ALA A 126 10.25 -14.87 20.27
C ALA A 126 9.00 -15.31 21.06
N ALA A 127 8.98 -16.54 21.57
CA ALA A 127 7.90 -17.00 22.45
C ALA A 127 7.83 -16.21 23.78
N GLY A 128 8.98 -15.77 24.29
CA GLY A 128 9.09 -14.89 25.45
C GLY A 128 8.45 -13.51 25.22
N GLN A 129 8.63 -12.92 24.04
CA GLN A 129 7.99 -11.66 23.65
C GLN A 129 6.47 -11.77 23.62
N LEU A 130 5.93 -12.86 23.03
CA LEU A 130 4.49 -13.14 23.02
C LEU A 130 3.95 -13.31 24.45
N ALA A 131 4.70 -13.98 25.32
CA ALA A 131 4.32 -14.14 26.73
C ALA A 131 4.43 -12.83 27.53
N GLY A 132 5.33 -11.92 27.16
CA GLY A 132 5.40 -10.56 27.70
C GLY A 132 4.17 -9.75 27.31
N TYR A 133 3.84 -9.72 26.02
CA TYR A 133 2.68 -9.01 25.47
C TYR A 133 1.36 -9.42 26.15
N LEU A 134 1.17 -10.72 26.41
CA LEU A 134 -0.02 -11.24 27.11
C LEU A 134 -0.12 -10.88 28.59
N ARG A 135 0.97 -10.43 29.22
CA ARG A 135 0.98 -10.01 30.63
C ARG A 135 0.62 -8.53 30.80
N ASP A 136 0.82 -7.74 29.75
CA ASP A 136 0.70 -6.28 29.78
C ASP A 136 -0.61 -5.76 29.16
N GLY A 137 -1.48 -6.63 28.63
CA GLY A 137 -2.73 -6.24 27.95
C GLY A 137 -3.97 -6.96 28.47
N GLU A 138 -5.09 -6.23 28.59
CA GLU A 138 -6.45 -6.79 28.67
C GLU A 138 -6.96 -7.02 27.24
N LEU A 139 -6.91 -8.27 26.77
CA LEU A 139 -7.21 -8.70 25.40
C LEU A 139 -8.46 -9.58 25.39
N CYS A 140 -9.62 -8.97 25.12
CA CYS A 140 -10.86 -9.71 24.91
C CYS A 140 -10.91 -10.39 23.52
N GLY A 141 -11.26 -11.69 23.48
CA GLY A 141 -11.54 -12.43 22.25
C GLY A 141 -10.36 -13.26 21.72
N SER A 142 -10.49 -13.79 20.50
CA SER A 142 -9.43 -14.62 19.90
C SER A 142 -8.21 -13.78 19.54
N LEU A 143 -7.01 -14.20 19.94
CA LEU A 143 -5.73 -13.56 19.65
C LEU A 143 -4.98 -14.31 18.55
N ILE A 144 -4.59 -13.58 17.51
CA ILE A 144 -3.57 -13.98 16.55
C ILE A 144 -2.42 -13.00 16.70
N LEU A 145 -1.20 -13.50 16.91
CA LEU A 145 -0.02 -12.66 17.03
C LEU A 145 1.23 -13.42 16.64
N PHE A 146 2.20 -12.71 16.08
CA PHE A 146 3.50 -13.26 15.72
C PHE A 146 4.62 -12.48 16.39
N ALA A 147 5.73 -13.16 16.66
CA ALA A 147 6.95 -12.55 17.15
C ALA A 147 8.16 -13.01 16.34
N LYS A 148 9.07 -12.08 16.06
CA LYS A 148 10.38 -12.32 15.44
C LYS A 148 11.48 -12.14 16.48
N SER A 149 12.46 -13.02 16.48
CA SER A 149 13.75 -12.82 17.15
C SER A 149 14.83 -13.43 16.27
N GLY A 150 15.85 -12.66 15.89
CA GLY A 150 16.80 -13.11 14.86
C GLY A 150 16.08 -13.58 13.59
N GLU A 151 16.37 -14.82 13.18
CA GLU A 151 15.72 -15.51 12.04
C GLU A 151 14.49 -16.34 12.46
N ALA A 152 14.19 -16.45 13.76
CA ALA A 152 13.05 -17.22 14.25
C ALA A 152 11.76 -16.40 14.20
N VAL A 153 10.68 -17.07 13.80
CA VAL A 153 9.32 -16.56 13.93
C VAL A 153 8.48 -17.55 14.72
N VAL A 154 7.73 -17.03 15.68
CA VAL A 154 6.72 -17.78 16.44
C VAL A 154 5.36 -17.18 16.20
N GLY A 155 4.41 -18.00 15.72
CA GLY A 155 3.01 -17.63 15.56
C GLY A 155 2.16 -18.23 16.68
N LEU A 156 1.26 -17.42 17.23
CA LEU A 156 0.33 -17.79 18.29
C LEU A 156 -1.11 -17.62 17.80
N TYR A 157 -1.93 -18.63 18.09
CA TYR A 157 -3.38 -18.53 18.09
C TYR A 157 -3.92 -18.84 19.49
N SER A 158 -4.76 -17.98 20.05
CA SER A 158 -5.51 -18.23 21.29
C SER A 158 -6.98 -17.95 21.02
N GLY A 159 -7.84 -18.96 21.15
CA GLY A 159 -9.28 -18.82 20.99
C GLY A 159 -9.91 -17.93 22.07
N ALA A 160 -11.13 -17.47 21.85
CA ALA A 160 -11.80 -16.49 22.70
C ALA A 160 -12.11 -16.98 24.13
N ASP A 161 -12.23 -18.30 24.35
CA ASP A 161 -12.50 -18.87 25.67
C ASP A 161 -11.23 -19.06 26.52
N MET A 162 -10.06 -18.81 25.92
CA MET A 162 -8.76 -19.04 26.54
C MET A 162 -8.35 -17.85 27.40
N HIS A 163 -8.16 -18.08 28.70
CA HIS A 163 -7.74 -17.03 29.61
C HIS A 163 -6.27 -16.62 29.35
N GLU A 164 -5.97 -15.31 29.24
CA GLU A 164 -4.65 -14.76 28.88
C GLU A 164 -3.50 -15.32 29.74
N ARG A 165 -3.68 -15.41 31.06
CA ARG A 165 -2.67 -16.01 31.96
C ARG A 165 -2.41 -17.50 31.65
N SER A 166 -3.42 -18.24 31.22
CA SER A 166 -3.25 -19.63 30.76
C SER A 166 -2.47 -19.68 29.45
N THR A 167 -2.75 -18.75 28.53
CA THR A 167 -2.03 -18.60 27.25
C THR A 167 -0.57 -18.19 27.48
N ALA A 168 -0.30 -17.29 28.42
CA ALA A 168 1.06 -16.92 28.81
C ALA A 168 1.81 -18.10 29.45
N GLY A 169 1.16 -18.87 30.34
CA GLY A 169 1.73 -20.09 30.93
C GLY A 169 1.97 -21.20 29.91
N PHE A 170 1.11 -21.29 28.88
CA PHE A 170 1.32 -22.17 27.73
C PHE A 170 2.56 -21.79 26.93
N LEU A 171 2.76 -20.50 26.64
CA LEU A 171 3.96 -20.02 25.96
C LEU A 171 5.24 -20.24 26.79
N GLN A 172 5.18 -20.14 28.11
CA GLN A 172 6.32 -20.47 28.98
C GLN A 172 6.71 -21.94 28.88
N ARG A 173 5.74 -22.86 28.88
CA ARG A 173 6.01 -24.29 28.66
C ARG A 173 6.54 -24.57 27.26
N PHE A 174 6.05 -23.83 26.26
CA PHE A 174 6.58 -23.93 24.91
C PHE A 174 8.04 -23.47 24.84
N GLN A 175 8.42 -22.38 25.53
CA GLN A 175 9.82 -21.94 25.63
C GLN A 175 10.73 -23.04 26.18
N ASP A 176 10.30 -23.74 27.23
CA ASP A 176 11.10 -24.85 27.79
C ASP A 176 11.22 -26.03 26.84
N ARG A 177 10.15 -26.37 26.11
CA ARG A 177 10.17 -27.44 25.10
C ARG A 177 10.94 -27.05 23.84
N ALA A 178 10.94 -25.77 23.47
CA ALA A 178 11.70 -25.26 22.33
C ALA A 178 13.21 -25.42 22.53
N LYS A 179 13.71 -25.30 23.78
CA LYS A 179 15.11 -25.61 24.13
C LYS A 179 15.50 -27.06 23.79
N THR A 180 14.54 -27.98 23.83
CA THR A 180 14.70 -29.39 23.45
C THR A 180 14.27 -29.71 22.02
N GLY A 181 14.02 -28.68 21.18
CA GLY A 181 13.73 -28.83 19.76
C GLY A 181 12.24 -28.89 19.37
N ALA A 182 11.31 -28.59 20.29
CA ALA A 182 9.90 -28.53 19.93
C ALA A 182 9.60 -27.30 19.04
N THR A 183 8.93 -27.52 17.92
CA THR A 183 8.51 -26.48 16.97
C THR A 183 7.03 -26.18 17.01
N MET A 184 6.22 -27.03 17.66
CA MET A 184 4.79 -26.78 17.83
C MET A 184 4.27 -27.30 19.17
N MET A 185 3.26 -26.61 19.68
CA MET A 185 2.39 -27.10 20.75
C MET A 185 0.97 -26.65 20.45
N GLN A 186 -0.03 -27.50 20.69
CA GLN A 186 -1.43 -27.14 20.51
C GLN A 186 -2.32 -27.80 21.55
N VAL A 187 -3.43 -27.14 21.86
CA VAL A 187 -4.57 -27.63 22.62
C VAL A 187 -5.75 -27.61 21.67
N CYS A 188 -6.26 -28.80 21.39
CA CYS A 188 -7.47 -29.01 20.62
C CYS A 188 -8.47 -29.73 21.51
N GLY A 189 -9.63 -29.12 21.76
CA GLY A 189 -10.74 -29.78 22.44
C GLY A 189 -11.06 -31.13 21.78
N VAL A 190 -11.51 -32.09 22.61
CA VAL A 190 -11.72 -33.52 22.28
C VAL A 190 -12.29 -33.75 20.88
N GLN A 191 -11.81 -34.81 20.21
CA GLN A 191 -12.09 -35.18 18.82
C GLN A 191 -13.50 -34.82 18.33
N ASN A 192 -13.55 -34.15 17.17
CA ASN A 192 -14.74 -33.65 16.45
C ASN A 192 -15.33 -32.29 16.92
N ALA A 193 -14.53 -31.41 17.52
CA ALA A 193 -14.94 -30.04 17.81
C ALA A 193 -14.45 -29.03 16.75
N THR A 194 -15.41 -28.39 16.07
CA THR A 194 -15.23 -27.21 15.19
C THR A 194 -15.11 -25.90 15.98
N ASP A 195 -14.70 -26.00 17.25
CA ASP A 195 -14.72 -24.91 18.22
C ASP A 195 -13.38 -24.17 18.18
N MET A 196 -13.34 -23.06 17.44
CA MET A 196 -12.16 -22.21 17.35
C MET A 196 -11.86 -21.47 18.68
N ASP A 197 -12.88 -21.27 19.53
CA ASP A 197 -12.77 -20.48 20.75
C ASP A 197 -11.99 -21.21 21.85
N ARG A 198 -11.90 -22.54 21.77
CA ARG A 198 -11.17 -23.39 22.73
C ARG A 198 -9.87 -23.98 22.17
N LYS A 199 -9.38 -23.44 21.05
CA LYS A 199 -8.09 -23.81 20.48
C LYS A 199 -7.00 -22.88 20.98
N LEU A 200 -5.83 -23.45 21.26
CA LEU A 200 -4.64 -22.69 21.58
C LEU A 200 -3.46 -23.37 20.89
N GLY A 201 -2.75 -22.64 20.06
CA GLY A 201 -1.67 -23.18 19.24
C GLY A 201 -0.50 -22.23 19.18
N VAL A 202 0.70 -22.80 19.22
CA VAL A 202 1.95 -22.10 18.93
C VAL A 202 2.74 -22.91 17.92
N PHE A 203 3.28 -22.24 16.90
CA PHE A 203 4.14 -22.83 15.90
C PHE A 203 5.37 -21.95 15.69
N ALA A 204 6.55 -22.55 15.64
CA ALA A 204 7.82 -21.89 15.41
C ALA A 204 8.46 -22.37 14.11
N GLY A 205 9.06 -21.43 13.38
CA GLY A 205 9.82 -21.69 12.17
C GLY A 205 10.83 -20.57 11.93
N SER A 206 11.52 -20.60 10.79
CA SER A 206 12.34 -19.47 10.36
C SER A 206 11.51 -18.44 9.58
N LEU A 207 12.02 -17.20 9.48
CA LEU A 207 11.41 -16.14 8.69
C LEU A 207 11.26 -16.51 7.21
N ALA A 208 12.24 -17.22 6.65
CA ALA A 208 12.15 -17.82 5.31
C ALA A 208 10.97 -18.80 5.14
N HIS A 209 10.47 -19.38 6.24
CA HIS A 209 9.31 -20.28 6.27
C HIS A 209 8.11 -19.66 6.98
N LEU A 210 7.99 -18.31 6.98
CA LEU A 210 6.88 -17.59 7.58
C LEU A 210 5.52 -18.10 7.06
N GLY A 211 5.44 -18.52 5.79
CA GLY A 211 4.23 -19.14 5.22
C GLY A 211 3.77 -20.40 5.95
N ALA A 212 4.69 -21.24 6.43
CA ALA A 212 4.34 -22.44 7.22
C ALA A 212 3.83 -22.07 8.62
N VAL A 213 4.49 -21.09 9.27
CA VAL A 213 4.06 -20.55 10.57
C VAL A 213 2.68 -19.91 10.46
N GLN A 214 2.44 -19.11 9.41
CA GLN A 214 1.14 -18.51 9.13
C GLN A 214 0.08 -19.58 8.81
N GLY A 215 0.41 -20.59 8.02
CA GLY A 215 -0.50 -21.70 7.68
C GLY A 215 -0.96 -22.49 8.91
N ALA A 216 -0.07 -22.67 9.89
CA ALA A 216 -0.41 -23.24 11.18
C ALA A 216 -1.44 -22.39 11.94
N VAL A 217 -1.18 -21.09 12.06
CA VAL A 217 -2.09 -20.14 12.72
C VAL A 217 -3.44 -20.04 12.00
N LYS A 218 -3.41 -19.99 10.66
CA LYS A 218 -4.60 -20.00 9.81
C LYS A 218 -5.45 -21.25 10.05
N SER A 219 -4.83 -22.42 10.20
CA SER A 219 -5.54 -23.67 10.44
C SER A 219 -6.34 -23.62 11.75
N TRP A 220 -5.76 -23.10 12.83
CA TRP A 220 -6.49 -22.90 14.09
C TRP A 220 -7.59 -21.83 13.97
N ALA A 221 -7.32 -20.73 13.26
CA ALA A 221 -8.30 -19.68 12.98
C ALA A 221 -9.47 -20.17 12.12
N ASP A 222 -9.25 -21.14 11.23
CA ASP A 222 -10.27 -21.82 10.43
C ASP A 222 -10.98 -22.95 11.22
N GLY A 223 -10.72 -23.08 12.53
CA GLY A 223 -11.33 -24.09 13.39
C GLY A 223 -10.78 -25.51 13.21
N LYS A 224 -9.64 -25.68 12.52
CA LYS A 224 -8.96 -26.97 12.32
C LYS A 224 -7.87 -27.20 13.38
N CYS A 225 -7.34 -28.42 13.46
CA CYS A 225 -6.15 -28.75 14.24
C CYS A 225 -5.06 -29.15 13.26
N LEU A 226 -3.80 -28.99 13.64
CA LEU A 226 -2.71 -29.54 12.87
C LEU A 226 -2.62 -31.04 13.14
N ASP A 227 -2.25 -31.82 12.12
CA ASP A 227 -1.98 -33.24 12.30
C ASP A 227 -0.83 -33.42 13.29
N ASP A 228 -1.07 -34.24 14.32
CA ASP A 228 -0.16 -34.49 15.45
C ASP A 228 0.57 -35.85 15.33
N ALA A 229 0.42 -36.54 14.20
CA ALA A 229 1.07 -37.82 13.92
C ALA A 229 2.61 -37.69 13.98
N GLY A 230 3.21 -38.15 15.08
CA GLY A 230 4.66 -38.11 15.31
C GLY A 230 5.12 -37.15 16.43
N PHE A 231 4.21 -36.41 17.08
CA PHE A 231 4.55 -35.52 18.19
C PHE A 231 4.26 -36.16 19.55
N ALA A 232 5.14 -35.94 20.54
CA ALA A 232 4.96 -36.47 21.89
C ALA A 232 3.77 -35.79 22.59
N HIS A 233 2.78 -36.59 23.03
CA HIS A 233 1.69 -36.10 23.87
C HIS A 233 2.26 -35.57 25.19
N ALA A 234 2.05 -34.27 25.45
CA ALA A 234 2.45 -33.63 26.70
C ALA A 234 1.53 -34.05 27.86
N ASP A 235 2.09 -34.24 29.05
CA ASP A 235 1.34 -34.43 30.31
C ASP A 235 0.24 -33.37 30.52
N ASP A 236 -0.79 -33.76 31.28
CA ASP A 236 -1.98 -32.97 31.65
C ASP A 236 -1.71 -31.46 31.78
N LEU A 237 -1.96 -30.72 30.70
CA LEU A 237 -1.93 -29.27 30.71
C LEU A 237 -3.26 -28.76 31.28
N ARG A 238 -3.23 -28.27 32.52
CA ARG A 238 -4.37 -27.54 33.10
C ARG A 238 -4.47 -26.15 32.48
N VAL A 239 -5.39 -26.01 31.55
CA VAL A 239 -5.76 -24.73 30.93
C VAL A 239 -7.04 -24.22 31.60
N THR A 240 -7.00 -23.02 32.15
CA THR A 240 -8.23 -22.34 32.59
C THR A 240 -8.91 -21.74 31.37
N VAL A 241 -10.11 -22.24 31.08
CA VAL A 241 -11.05 -21.69 30.11
C VAL A 241 -12.19 -21.03 30.86
N PHE A 242 -12.79 -20.00 30.30
CA PHE A 242 -13.97 -19.39 30.92
C PHE A 242 -15.13 -20.39 30.88
N VAL A 243 -15.65 -20.80 32.04
CA VAL A 243 -16.84 -21.65 32.18
C VAL A 243 -17.78 -21.00 33.20
N SER A 244 -19.01 -20.67 32.78
CA SER A 244 -20.03 -20.16 33.70
C SER A 244 -21.05 -21.26 34.01
N ALA A 245 -21.16 -21.65 35.28
CA ALA A 245 -22.18 -22.56 35.78
C ALA A 245 -22.89 -21.93 36.98
N VAL A 246 -24.21 -21.74 36.91
CA VAL A 246 -25.04 -21.43 38.09
C VAL A 246 -26.36 -22.21 38.01
N ALA A 247 -26.75 -22.75 39.15
CA ALA A 247 -27.80 -23.75 39.36
C ALA A 247 -29.24 -23.20 39.39
N ALA A 248 -30.15 -24.15 39.14
CA ALA A 248 -31.58 -24.08 38.86
C ALA A 248 -32.51 -23.28 39.80
N ARG A 249 -33.60 -22.76 39.22
CA ARG A 249 -34.99 -22.87 39.72
C ARG A 249 -36.02 -22.66 38.59
N SER A 250 -36.98 -23.57 38.45
CA SER A 250 -38.08 -23.53 37.46
C SER A 250 -39.26 -22.67 37.95
N PRO A 251 -40.08 -22.14 37.02
CA PRO A 251 -41.39 -22.75 36.81
C PRO A 251 -41.81 -22.88 35.33
N THR A 252 -42.80 -23.75 35.15
CA THR A 252 -43.48 -24.23 33.94
C THR A 252 -44.49 -23.21 33.36
N ASN A 253 -44.61 -23.08 32.03
CA ASN A 253 -45.75 -23.66 31.27
C ASN A 253 -45.83 -23.23 29.78
N SER A 254 -46.02 -24.26 28.93
CA SER A 254 -46.90 -24.40 27.76
C SER A 254 -47.06 -23.30 26.69
N ALA A 255 -46.80 -23.68 25.44
CA ALA A 255 -47.83 -24.00 24.42
C ALA A 255 -47.42 -23.53 23.02
N ALA A 256 -47.52 -24.45 22.05
CA ALA A 256 -47.23 -24.24 20.64
C ALA A 256 -48.37 -23.50 19.91
N ARG A 257 -48.04 -22.60 18.97
CA ARG A 257 -48.87 -22.31 17.77
C ARG A 257 -48.09 -21.47 16.73
N ARG A 258 -48.26 -21.85 15.44
CA ARG A 258 -47.96 -21.20 14.13
C ARG A 258 -46.70 -20.31 14.02
N ARG A 259 -45.86 -20.57 13.01
CA ARG A 259 -44.53 -19.97 12.73
C ARG A 259 -44.54 -18.42 12.71
N ALA A 260 -44.59 -17.78 13.88
CA ALA A 260 -44.27 -16.37 14.05
C ALA A 260 -42.76 -16.20 14.04
N LEU A 261 -42.28 -15.03 13.63
CA LEU A 261 -40.89 -14.64 13.84
C LEU A 261 -40.63 -14.60 15.35
N CYS A 262 -39.48 -15.10 15.79
CA CYS A 262 -39.10 -14.98 17.18
C CYS A 262 -38.72 -13.51 17.47
N LYS A 263 -38.95 -13.07 18.70
CA LYS A 263 -38.21 -11.94 19.24
C LYS A 263 -36.77 -12.38 19.39
N ASP A 264 -35.82 -11.59 18.92
CA ASP A 264 -34.42 -11.97 18.82
C ASP A 264 -33.50 -10.93 19.48
N THR A 265 -32.24 -11.31 19.67
CA THR A 265 -31.18 -10.42 20.15
C THR A 265 -29.89 -10.73 19.41
N GLN A 266 -29.07 -9.69 19.22
CA GLN A 266 -27.71 -9.85 18.71
C GLN A 266 -26.75 -10.21 19.85
N VAL A 267 -25.83 -11.12 19.56
CA VAL A 267 -24.69 -11.48 20.41
C VAL A 267 -23.66 -10.35 20.35
N VAL A 268 -23.22 -9.86 21.49
CA VAL A 268 -22.09 -8.92 21.57
C VAL A 268 -20.83 -9.62 22.09
N SER A 269 -19.66 -9.03 21.85
CA SER A 269 -18.39 -9.61 22.33
C SER A 269 -18.43 -9.81 23.85
N GLY A 270 -18.07 -11.01 24.31
CA GLY A 270 -18.14 -11.41 25.72
C GLY A 270 -19.52 -11.95 26.16
N ASP A 271 -20.51 -12.04 25.27
CA ASP A 271 -21.78 -12.68 25.59
C ASP A 271 -21.65 -14.20 25.76
N SER A 272 -22.28 -14.71 26.80
CA SER A 272 -22.54 -16.14 26.98
C SER A 272 -24.02 -16.42 26.79
N CYS A 273 -24.41 -17.69 26.64
CA CYS A 273 -25.82 -18.06 26.70
C CYS A 273 -26.51 -17.55 27.98
N GLY A 274 -25.77 -17.40 29.09
CA GLY A 274 -26.29 -16.84 30.33
C GLY A 274 -26.60 -15.34 30.24
N SER A 275 -25.69 -14.55 29.66
CA SER A 275 -25.94 -13.11 29.46
C SER A 275 -27.06 -12.88 28.45
N LEU A 276 -27.12 -13.69 27.39
CA LEU A 276 -28.18 -13.64 26.37
C LEU A 276 -29.54 -14.05 26.94
N ALA A 277 -29.61 -15.15 27.70
CA ALA A 277 -30.85 -15.58 28.36
C ALA A 277 -31.37 -14.52 29.33
N SER A 278 -30.46 -13.88 30.09
CA SER A 278 -30.80 -12.77 30.99
C SER A 278 -31.33 -11.56 30.22
N ARG A 279 -30.68 -11.18 29.11
CA ARG A 279 -31.13 -10.09 28.22
C ARG A 279 -32.49 -10.39 27.59
N CYS A 280 -32.70 -11.63 27.20
CA CYS A 280 -33.95 -12.15 26.66
C CYS A 280 -35.05 -12.31 27.75
N LYS A 281 -34.68 -12.27 29.03
CA LYS A 281 -35.56 -12.56 30.19
C LYS A 281 -36.19 -13.97 30.12
N ILE A 282 -35.40 -14.96 29.72
CA ILE A 282 -35.80 -16.38 29.61
C ILE A 282 -34.80 -17.29 30.33
N SER A 283 -35.13 -18.57 30.47
CA SER A 283 -34.16 -19.55 30.97
C SER A 283 -33.11 -19.91 29.90
N GLY A 284 -31.91 -20.32 30.32
CA GLY A 284 -30.91 -20.84 29.39
C GLY A 284 -31.39 -22.08 28.61
N ALA A 285 -32.25 -22.90 29.23
CA ALA A 285 -32.89 -24.03 28.58
C ALA A 285 -33.87 -23.58 27.48
N ASP A 286 -34.64 -22.51 27.73
CA ASP A 286 -35.52 -21.93 26.72
C ASP A 286 -34.73 -21.27 25.60
N LEU A 287 -33.60 -20.61 25.89
CA LEU A 287 -32.71 -20.06 24.87
C LEU A 287 -32.19 -21.15 23.92
N VAL A 288 -31.70 -22.27 24.46
CA VAL A 288 -31.24 -23.43 23.65
C VAL A 288 -32.40 -24.08 22.92
N LYS A 289 -33.58 -24.17 23.54
CA LYS A 289 -34.79 -24.72 22.93
C LYS A 289 -35.29 -23.87 21.76
N PHE A 290 -35.22 -22.55 21.86
CA PHE A 290 -35.60 -21.64 20.78
C PHE A 290 -34.57 -21.58 19.66
N ASN A 291 -33.32 -21.99 19.93
CA ASN A 291 -32.21 -21.97 18.99
C ASN A 291 -31.56 -23.36 18.90
N PRO A 292 -32.17 -24.32 18.19
CA PRO A 292 -31.76 -25.73 18.20
C PRO A 292 -30.42 -26.05 17.50
N LYS A 293 -29.45 -25.12 17.48
CA LYS A 293 -28.08 -25.31 16.97
C LYS A 293 -27.30 -26.20 17.96
N ARG A 294 -26.68 -27.28 17.45
CA ARG A 294 -25.80 -28.15 18.25
C ARG A 294 -24.65 -27.31 18.82
N ASN A 295 -24.44 -27.40 20.14
CA ASN A 295 -23.43 -26.61 20.87
C ASN A 295 -23.58 -25.08 20.70
N LEU A 296 -24.81 -24.54 20.62
CA LEU A 296 -25.05 -23.09 20.50
C LEU A 296 -24.20 -22.27 21.47
N CYS A 297 -24.19 -22.66 22.76
CA CYS A 297 -23.55 -21.88 23.82
C CYS A 297 -22.03 -21.92 23.82
N GLY A 298 -21.42 -22.88 23.12
CA GLY A 298 -19.98 -22.90 22.87
C GLY A 298 -19.63 -22.52 21.43
N THR A 299 -20.55 -21.88 20.71
CA THR A 299 -20.36 -21.41 19.32
C THR A 299 -20.97 -20.03 19.11
N LEU A 300 -21.19 -19.27 20.18
CA LEU A 300 -21.73 -17.92 20.11
C LEU A 300 -20.67 -16.97 19.56
N MET A 301 -20.91 -16.42 18.38
CA MET A 301 -20.03 -15.41 17.81
C MET A 301 -20.62 -14.01 17.98
N PRO A 302 -19.79 -12.98 18.24
CA PRO A 302 -20.23 -11.60 18.17
C PRO A 302 -20.94 -11.33 16.83
N ARG A 303 -22.07 -10.62 16.88
CA ARG A 303 -22.97 -10.24 15.79
C ARG A 303 -23.94 -11.31 15.28
N GLN A 304 -23.78 -12.58 15.69
CA GLN A 304 -24.79 -13.61 15.46
C GLN A 304 -26.13 -13.18 16.11
N TYR A 305 -27.26 -13.57 15.51
CA TYR A 305 -28.58 -13.39 16.11
C TYR A 305 -29.11 -14.69 16.69
N VAL A 306 -29.79 -14.59 17.84
CA VAL A 306 -30.45 -15.71 18.51
C VAL A 306 -31.87 -15.33 18.93
N CYS A 307 -32.78 -16.29 18.91
CA CYS A 307 -34.16 -16.16 19.36
C CYS A 307 -34.29 -16.09 20.88
N CYS A 308 -34.95 -15.04 21.37
CA CYS A 308 -35.46 -14.90 22.73
C CYS A 308 -36.87 -15.49 22.94
N SER A 309 -37.55 -15.94 21.88
CA SER A 309 -38.87 -16.58 21.97
C SER A 309 -38.99 -17.75 21.00
N ALA A 310 -40.00 -18.61 21.16
CA ALA A 310 -40.32 -19.61 20.14
C ALA A 310 -40.70 -18.90 18.83
N GLY A 311 -40.15 -19.39 17.71
CA GLY A 311 -40.39 -18.81 16.39
C GLY A 311 -39.24 -19.07 15.42
N ILE A 312 -39.33 -18.49 14.23
CA ILE A 312 -38.25 -18.49 13.23
C ILE A 312 -37.40 -17.24 13.46
N LEU A 313 -36.06 -17.37 13.46
CA LEU A 313 -35.18 -16.21 13.53
C LEU A 313 -35.48 -15.24 12.37
N PRO A 314 -35.68 -13.94 12.64
CA PRO A 314 -35.83 -12.96 11.57
C PRO A 314 -34.64 -13.00 10.60
N ASP A 315 -34.90 -12.66 9.35
CA ASP A 315 -33.84 -12.57 8.34
C ASP A 315 -32.96 -11.34 8.63
N HIS A 316 -31.73 -11.60 9.07
CA HIS A 316 -30.70 -10.59 9.33
C HIS A 316 -29.59 -10.62 8.28
N THR A 317 -29.82 -11.29 7.14
CA THR A 317 -28.87 -11.23 6.03
C THR A 317 -28.69 -9.78 5.58
N PRO A 318 -27.47 -9.39 5.16
CA PRO A 318 -27.19 -8.04 4.66
C PRO A 318 -28.20 -7.56 3.63
N GLN A 319 -29.09 -6.65 4.04
CA GLN A 319 -30.08 -6.04 3.15
C GLN A 319 -29.45 -4.81 2.45
N GLN A 320 -29.88 -4.53 1.22
CA GLN A 320 -29.48 -3.29 0.54
C GLN A 320 -29.80 -2.07 1.39
N SER A 321 -28.92 -1.07 1.37
CA SER A 321 -29.14 0.16 2.14
C SER A 321 -30.35 0.92 1.62
N MET A 322 -30.87 1.89 2.40
CA MET A 322 -32.02 2.72 1.99
C MET A 322 -31.78 3.46 0.65
N ASP A 323 -30.52 3.67 0.28
CA ASP A 323 -30.12 4.29 -0.99
C ASP A 323 -30.10 3.31 -2.17
N LYS A 324 -30.61 2.08 -1.99
CA LYS A 324 -30.54 0.94 -2.94
C LYS A 324 -29.10 0.55 -3.31
N LYS A 325 -28.13 0.88 -2.44
CA LYS A 325 -26.73 0.48 -2.59
C LYS A 325 -26.48 -0.88 -1.91
N CYS A 326 -25.33 -1.49 -2.20
CA CYS A 326 -24.84 -2.69 -1.51
C CYS A 326 -24.78 -2.47 0.01
N TYR A 327 -24.90 -3.54 0.80
CA TYR A 327 -24.65 -3.47 2.24
C TYR A 327 -23.14 -3.29 2.49
N PRO A 328 -22.70 -2.17 3.09
CA PRO A 328 -21.28 -1.94 3.34
C PRO A 328 -20.81 -2.73 4.57
N TYR A 329 -19.71 -3.46 4.43
CA TYR A 329 -19.02 -4.09 5.56
C TYR A 329 -17.55 -3.67 5.58
N THR A 330 -17.11 -3.10 6.71
CA THR A 330 -15.70 -2.81 6.94
C THR A 330 -15.03 -4.04 7.55
N VAL A 331 -14.15 -4.67 6.78
CA VAL A 331 -13.29 -5.76 7.25
C VAL A 331 -12.48 -5.28 8.45
N LYS A 332 -12.63 -5.97 9.57
CA LYS A 332 -11.92 -5.73 10.82
C LYS A 332 -10.68 -6.61 10.90
N ALA A 333 -9.77 -6.26 11.82
CA ALA A 333 -8.68 -7.15 12.17
C ALA A 333 -9.25 -8.52 12.56
N ARG A 334 -8.62 -9.60 12.08
CA ARG A 334 -8.98 -11.01 12.34
C ARG A 334 -10.28 -11.50 11.67
N ASP A 335 -10.90 -10.70 10.81
CA ASP A 335 -11.99 -11.19 9.98
C ASP A 335 -11.49 -12.19 8.93
N SER A 336 -12.28 -13.23 8.70
CA SER A 336 -12.24 -14.08 7.52
C SER A 336 -13.60 -14.03 6.83
N CYS A 337 -13.68 -14.39 5.55
CA CYS A 337 -15.00 -14.53 4.93
C CYS A 337 -15.87 -15.58 5.63
N TYR A 338 -15.27 -16.58 6.27
CA TYR A 338 -16.03 -17.55 7.05
C TYR A 338 -16.66 -16.89 8.28
N SER A 339 -15.88 -16.16 9.09
CA SER A 339 -16.39 -15.51 10.30
C SER A 339 -17.42 -14.43 9.98
N ILE A 340 -17.24 -13.68 8.88
CA ILE A 340 -18.25 -12.74 8.38
C ILE A 340 -19.51 -13.49 7.96
N ALA A 341 -19.36 -14.55 7.16
CA ALA A 341 -20.51 -15.30 6.64
C ALA A 341 -21.34 -15.92 7.77
N ASP A 342 -20.69 -16.56 8.76
CA ASP A 342 -21.38 -17.18 9.90
C ASP A 342 -22.09 -16.14 10.79
N ALA A 343 -21.46 -14.99 11.03
CA ALA A 343 -22.06 -13.89 11.80
C ALA A 343 -23.37 -13.37 11.17
N TYR A 344 -23.46 -13.37 9.85
CA TYR A 344 -24.63 -12.96 9.08
C TYR A 344 -25.54 -14.14 8.67
N GLY A 345 -25.20 -15.37 9.04
CA GLY A 345 -25.97 -16.57 8.65
C GLY A 345 -25.96 -16.87 7.14
N ILE A 346 -24.96 -16.38 6.40
CA ILE A 346 -24.79 -16.61 4.96
C ILE A 346 -23.68 -17.63 4.69
N LYS A 347 -23.54 -18.07 3.44
CA LYS A 347 -22.40 -18.90 3.01
C LYS A 347 -21.25 -18.01 2.55
N THR A 348 -20.00 -18.43 2.75
CA THR A 348 -18.81 -17.74 2.22
C THR A 348 -18.90 -17.48 0.72
N LYS A 349 -19.48 -18.42 -0.05
CA LYS A 349 -19.73 -18.23 -1.49
C LYS A 349 -20.62 -17.02 -1.81
N ALA A 350 -21.57 -16.67 -0.94
CA ALA A 350 -22.39 -15.48 -1.14
C ALA A 350 -21.54 -14.21 -1.06
N ILE A 351 -20.55 -14.15 -0.15
CA ILE A 351 -19.61 -13.03 -0.08
C ILE A 351 -18.81 -12.92 -1.38
N GLU A 352 -18.28 -14.02 -1.90
CA GLU A 352 -17.57 -14.05 -3.18
C GLU A 352 -18.45 -13.54 -4.34
N ASP A 353 -19.66 -14.10 -4.46
CA ASP A 353 -20.56 -13.79 -5.57
C ASP A 353 -21.05 -12.32 -5.51
N HIS A 354 -21.21 -11.75 -4.31
CA HIS A 354 -21.68 -10.38 -4.13
C HIS A 354 -20.60 -9.31 -4.32
N ASN A 355 -19.31 -9.67 -4.35
CA ASN A 355 -18.20 -8.72 -4.42
C ASN A 355 -17.43 -8.73 -5.76
N ASN A 356 -17.93 -9.43 -6.78
CA ASN A 356 -17.29 -9.52 -8.10
C ASN A 356 -17.14 -8.18 -8.85
N GLN A 357 -17.85 -7.13 -8.44
CA GLN A 357 -17.74 -5.77 -8.97
C GLN A 357 -17.19 -4.78 -7.92
N THR A 358 -16.79 -5.27 -6.75
CA THR A 358 -16.23 -4.45 -5.68
C THR A 358 -14.78 -4.12 -5.98
N TRP A 359 -14.43 -2.84 -5.97
CA TRP A 359 -13.06 -2.39 -6.17
C TRP A 359 -12.10 -3.07 -5.19
N GLY A 360 -11.00 -3.63 -5.70
CA GLY A 360 -9.97 -4.30 -4.90
C GLY A 360 -10.40 -5.64 -4.30
N TRP A 361 -11.52 -6.24 -4.74
CA TRP A 361 -11.93 -7.57 -4.29
C TRP A 361 -11.08 -8.68 -4.91
N ALA A 362 -10.03 -9.12 -4.22
CA ALA A 362 -9.18 -10.23 -4.64
C ALA A 362 -9.64 -11.61 -4.13
N GLY A 363 -10.85 -11.70 -3.56
CA GLY A 363 -11.45 -12.93 -3.05
C GLY A 363 -11.14 -13.19 -1.57
N CYS A 364 -11.77 -14.23 -1.02
CA CYS A 364 -11.71 -14.55 0.40
C CYS A 364 -10.33 -15.01 0.89
N GLY A 365 -9.48 -15.48 -0.02
CA GLY A 365 -8.06 -15.77 0.26
C GLY A 365 -7.17 -14.52 0.31
N HIS A 366 -7.72 -13.33 0.05
CA HIS A 366 -6.99 -12.07 0.06
C HIS A 366 -7.84 -10.96 0.72
N LEU A 367 -8.61 -11.32 1.74
CA LEU A 367 -9.50 -10.39 2.44
C LEU A 367 -8.67 -9.30 3.15
N GLN A 368 -8.76 -8.05 2.70
CA GLN A 368 -8.01 -6.94 3.28
C GLN A 368 -8.90 -5.88 3.92
N PRO A 369 -8.48 -5.26 5.05
CA PRO A 369 -9.12 -4.09 5.62
C PRO A 369 -8.93 -2.87 4.70
N ARG A 370 -9.86 -2.74 3.75
CA ARG A 370 -10.13 -1.63 2.81
C ARG A 370 -9.32 -1.61 1.50
N PRO A 371 -10.01 -1.72 0.36
CA PRO A 371 -9.68 -1.00 -0.86
C PRO A 371 -10.70 0.14 -1.01
N SER A 372 -10.41 1.32 -0.45
CA SER A 372 -11.29 2.47 -0.62
C SER A 372 -11.10 3.09 -2.01
N GLY A 373 -11.74 2.48 -3.01
CA GLY A 373 -12.02 3.07 -4.34
C GLY A 373 -10.84 3.73 -5.06
N PRO A 374 -11.13 4.59 -6.06
CA PRO A 374 -10.12 5.42 -6.70
C PRO A 374 -9.47 6.32 -5.64
N GLN A 375 -8.16 6.22 -5.46
CA GLN A 375 -7.42 6.84 -4.35
C GLN A 375 -7.29 8.38 -4.43
N LYS A 376 -8.01 9.06 -5.33
CA LYS A 376 -7.90 10.50 -5.51
C LYS A 376 -8.83 11.25 -4.53
N PRO A 377 -8.30 12.06 -3.59
CA PRO A 377 -9.12 12.89 -2.72
C PRO A 377 -10.07 13.80 -3.51
N GLY A 378 -11.32 13.94 -3.03
CA GLY A 378 -12.33 14.78 -3.68
C GLY A 378 -13.02 14.16 -4.91
N THR A 379 -12.78 12.88 -5.21
CA THR A 379 -13.55 12.15 -6.23
C THR A 379 -15.04 12.20 -5.90
N GLN A 380 -15.85 12.73 -6.81
CA GLN A 380 -17.30 12.69 -6.66
C GLN A 380 -17.83 11.30 -6.98
N GLU A 381 -18.80 10.85 -6.19
CA GLU A 381 -19.47 9.57 -6.44
C GLU A 381 -20.28 9.67 -7.74
N PRO A 382 -20.20 8.68 -8.65
CA PRO A 382 -20.94 8.74 -9.90
C PRO A 382 -22.44 8.49 -9.69
N ASP A 383 -23.28 9.24 -10.43
CA ASP A 383 -24.74 9.14 -10.38
C ASP A 383 -25.30 7.88 -11.07
N ASP A 384 -24.52 7.24 -11.94
CA ASP A 384 -24.91 6.03 -12.67
C ASP A 384 -24.29 4.78 -12.05
N ALA A 385 -25.13 3.90 -11.52
CA ALA A 385 -24.73 2.60 -10.96
C ALA A 385 -24.09 1.65 -11.99
N LYS A 386 -24.18 1.95 -13.29
CA LYS A 386 -23.52 1.20 -14.37
C LYS A 386 -22.18 1.80 -14.81
N LEU A 387 -21.75 2.92 -14.21
CA LEU A 387 -20.48 3.52 -14.56
C LEU A 387 -19.33 2.56 -14.23
N ASP A 388 -18.45 2.35 -15.20
CA ASP A 388 -17.20 1.64 -14.97
C ASP A 388 -16.30 2.51 -14.08
N ILE A 389 -16.25 2.14 -12.79
CA ILE A 389 -15.48 2.85 -11.75
C ILE A 389 -13.97 2.88 -12.06
N SER A 390 -13.47 2.03 -12.97
CA SER A 390 -12.08 2.07 -13.45
C SER A 390 -11.74 3.29 -14.30
N THR A 391 -12.77 3.96 -14.84
CA THR A 391 -12.60 5.18 -15.64
C THR A 391 -12.59 6.46 -14.83
N LEU A 392 -12.86 6.38 -13.52
CA LEU A 392 -12.82 7.52 -12.63
C LEU A 392 -11.36 7.97 -12.43
N ASN A 393 -11.14 9.29 -12.50
CA ASN A 393 -9.82 9.91 -12.32
C ASN A 393 -8.75 9.37 -13.28
N PRO A 394 -8.93 9.53 -14.60
CA PRO A 394 -7.93 9.09 -15.56
C PRO A 394 -6.60 9.82 -15.32
N CYS A 395 -5.50 9.13 -15.63
CA CYS A 395 -4.19 9.73 -15.60
C CYS A 395 -4.10 10.95 -16.52
N PRO A 396 -3.44 12.03 -16.08
CA PRO A 396 -3.10 13.13 -16.97
C PRO A 396 -2.36 12.60 -18.21
N LEU A 397 -2.55 13.26 -19.36
CA LEU A 397 -2.00 12.86 -20.67
C LEU A 397 -2.46 11.48 -21.20
N ASN A 398 -3.47 10.85 -20.59
CA ASN A 398 -3.98 9.53 -20.98
C ASN A 398 -2.92 8.41 -20.97
N VAL A 399 -1.93 8.50 -20.07
CA VAL A 399 -1.00 7.38 -19.81
C VAL A 399 -1.71 6.27 -19.01
N CYS A 400 -1.04 5.13 -18.84
CA CYS A 400 -1.60 3.99 -18.14
C CYS A 400 -1.71 4.26 -16.64
N CYS A 401 -2.80 3.79 -16.03
CA CYS A 401 -3.02 3.84 -14.58
C CYS A 401 -2.92 2.42 -14.01
N ASN A 402 -2.12 2.21 -12.97
CA ASN A 402 -2.11 0.93 -12.26
C ASN A 402 -3.15 0.88 -11.13
N VAL A 403 -3.35 -0.31 -10.55
CA VAL A 403 -4.27 -0.54 -9.42
C VAL A 403 -4.01 0.30 -8.18
N TRP A 404 -2.80 0.86 -8.07
CA TRP A 404 -2.40 1.72 -6.96
C TRP A 404 -2.75 3.18 -7.19
N GLY A 405 -3.32 3.53 -8.33
CA GLY A 405 -3.67 4.91 -8.68
C GLY A 405 -2.47 5.73 -9.17
N PHE A 406 -1.35 5.09 -9.50
CA PHE A 406 -0.20 5.76 -10.10
C PHE A 406 -0.26 5.67 -11.62
N CYS A 407 0.29 6.71 -12.24
CA CYS A 407 0.31 6.90 -13.68
C CYS A 407 1.71 6.63 -14.24
N GLY A 408 1.81 5.97 -15.39
CA GLY A 408 3.08 5.72 -16.05
C GLY A 408 2.94 5.00 -17.39
N THR A 409 4.08 4.73 -18.03
CA THR A 409 4.15 4.12 -19.37
C THR A 409 4.93 2.81 -19.42
N SER A 410 5.44 2.32 -18.27
CA SER A 410 6.15 1.05 -18.18
C SER A 410 5.21 -0.14 -18.02
N SER A 411 5.76 -1.36 -18.03
CA SER A 411 5.01 -2.59 -17.81
C SER A 411 4.22 -2.60 -16.49
N ASP A 412 4.74 -1.94 -15.45
CA ASP A 412 4.12 -1.87 -14.12
C ASP A 412 2.85 -1.01 -14.09
N PHE A 413 2.61 -0.25 -15.17
CA PHE A 413 1.44 0.59 -15.34
C PHE A 413 0.51 0.10 -16.43
N CYS A 414 1.06 -0.45 -17.51
CA CYS A 414 0.32 -0.71 -18.74
C CYS A 414 -0.13 -2.16 -18.93
N VAL A 415 0.38 -3.13 -18.14
CA VAL A 415 0.04 -4.55 -18.31
C VAL A 415 -1.17 -4.93 -17.45
N LYS A 416 -2.21 -5.50 -18.06
CA LYS A 416 -3.35 -6.05 -17.32
C LYS A 416 -2.97 -7.38 -16.66
N SER A 417 -3.19 -7.49 -15.35
CA SER A 417 -2.96 -8.69 -14.55
C SER A 417 -3.97 -8.76 -13.38
N PRO A 418 -5.29 -8.75 -13.64
CA PRO A 418 -6.30 -8.70 -12.58
C PRO A 418 -6.31 -9.98 -11.74
N ALA A 419 -6.81 -9.90 -10.50
CA ALA A 419 -7.03 -11.09 -9.68
C ALA A 419 -8.04 -12.04 -10.34
N ASP A 420 -8.03 -13.31 -9.94
CA ASP A 420 -8.87 -14.36 -10.55
C ASP A 420 -10.38 -14.11 -10.34
N THR A 421 -10.75 -13.26 -9.38
CA THR A 421 -12.13 -12.77 -9.19
C THR A 421 -12.63 -11.91 -10.35
N GLY A 422 -11.72 -11.31 -11.14
CA GLY A 422 -12.05 -10.37 -12.21
C GLY A 422 -12.57 -9.02 -11.73
N ALA A 423 -12.58 -8.74 -10.42
CA ALA A 423 -13.07 -7.49 -9.87
C ALA A 423 -12.12 -6.32 -10.22
N PRO A 424 -12.65 -5.10 -10.43
CA PRO A 424 -11.84 -3.95 -10.81
C PRO A 424 -10.85 -3.54 -9.69
N GLY A 425 -9.74 -2.90 -10.04
CA GLY A 425 -8.77 -2.42 -9.05
C GLY A 425 -8.00 -3.53 -8.32
N THR A 426 -7.89 -4.72 -8.92
CA THR A 426 -7.18 -5.89 -8.35
C THR A 426 -5.96 -6.26 -9.18
N SER A 427 -5.00 -6.93 -8.54
CA SER A 427 -3.85 -7.53 -9.22
C SER A 427 -3.61 -8.96 -8.77
N ARG A 428 -3.03 -9.77 -9.65
CA ARG A 428 -2.40 -11.03 -9.23
C ARG A 428 -1.22 -10.75 -8.30
N PRO A 429 -0.92 -11.67 -7.36
CA PRO A 429 0.30 -11.59 -6.56
C PRO A 429 1.53 -11.35 -7.44
N GLY A 430 2.40 -10.44 -7.02
CA GLY A 430 3.66 -10.10 -7.67
C GLY A 430 3.54 -9.16 -8.86
N THR A 431 2.33 -8.64 -9.16
CA THR A 431 2.10 -7.78 -10.32
C THR A 431 1.38 -6.49 -9.95
N SER A 432 1.57 -5.45 -10.75
CA SER A 432 0.75 -4.24 -10.72
C SER A 432 -0.12 -4.22 -11.97
N SER A 433 -1.38 -4.62 -11.83
CA SER A 433 -2.32 -4.61 -12.95
C SER A 433 -2.60 -3.18 -13.39
N CYS A 434 -2.69 -3.00 -14.69
CA CYS A 434 -3.27 -1.83 -15.30
C CYS A 434 -4.79 -1.82 -15.10
N VAL A 435 -5.32 -0.63 -14.86
CA VAL A 435 -6.75 -0.35 -14.67
C VAL A 435 -7.31 0.48 -15.83
N SER A 436 -6.59 1.50 -16.30
CA SER A 436 -7.02 2.35 -17.41
C SER A 436 -5.89 2.68 -18.38
N ASN A 437 -6.24 2.97 -19.64
CA ASN A 437 -5.31 3.20 -20.76
C ASN A 437 -4.27 2.09 -20.98
N CYS A 438 -4.65 0.85 -20.65
CA CYS A 438 -3.74 -0.30 -20.70
C CYS A 438 -3.28 -0.65 -22.10
N GLY A 439 -2.09 -1.26 -22.15
CA GLY A 439 -1.41 -1.66 -23.37
C GLY A 439 -0.28 -0.71 -23.73
N ASN A 440 0.72 -1.24 -24.42
CA ASN A 440 1.87 -0.50 -24.93
C ASN A 440 1.76 -0.26 -26.45
N ASP A 441 0.59 -0.52 -27.03
CA ASP A 441 0.37 -0.33 -28.46
C ASP A 441 0.48 1.15 -28.79
N ILE A 442 1.31 1.49 -29.77
CA ILE A 442 1.41 2.85 -30.28
C ILE A 442 0.08 3.20 -30.94
N LYS A 443 -0.76 3.95 -30.23
CA LYS A 443 -2.01 4.51 -30.77
C LYS A 443 -1.69 5.71 -31.64
N ASN A 444 -1.31 5.45 -32.89
CA ASN A 444 -1.25 6.51 -33.90
C ASN A 444 -2.64 6.71 -34.53
N ASN A 445 -2.80 7.83 -35.21
CA ASN A 445 -3.98 8.25 -35.95
C ASN A 445 -4.26 7.41 -37.23
N GLY A 446 -3.72 6.19 -37.31
CA GLY A 446 -3.88 5.24 -38.42
C GLY A 446 -3.19 5.65 -39.72
N LYS A 447 -2.72 6.90 -39.84
CA LYS A 447 -2.01 7.46 -40.98
C LYS A 447 -0.82 8.27 -40.48
N PRO A 448 0.42 7.95 -40.90
CA PRO A 448 1.57 8.79 -40.56
C PRO A 448 1.42 10.19 -41.18
N PRO A 449 2.07 11.21 -40.61
CA PRO A 449 2.13 12.51 -41.24
C PRO A 449 2.78 12.41 -42.63
N ALA A 450 2.37 13.27 -43.56
CA ALA A 450 2.91 13.29 -44.92
C ALA A 450 4.44 13.51 -44.97
N LYS A 451 5.00 14.14 -43.92
CA LYS A 451 6.43 14.36 -43.73
C LYS A 451 6.76 14.25 -42.24
N PHE A 452 7.88 13.63 -41.93
CA PHE A 452 8.50 13.68 -40.62
C PHE A 452 9.52 14.81 -40.59
N ILE A 453 9.66 15.45 -39.43
CA ILE A 453 10.75 16.39 -39.16
C ILE A 453 11.69 15.76 -38.14
N GLN A 454 12.98 15.95 -38.33
CA GLN A 454 14.01 15.63 -37.36
C GLN A 454 14.66 16.94 -36.92
N VAL A 455 14.56 17.22 -35.62
CA VAL A 455 15.02 18.45 -34.97
C VAL A 455 16.27 18.13 -34.17
N GLY A 456 17.35 18.89 -34.38
CA GLY A 456 18.57 18.81 -33.58
C GLY A 456 18.79 20.10 -32.80
N TYR A 457 18.99 20.00 -31.48
CA TYR A 457 19.45 21.13 -30.68
C TYR A 457 20.98 21.23 -30.78
N PHE A 458 21.48 22.44 -31.04
CA PHE A 458 22.90 22.75 -31.06
C PHE A 458 23.22 23.77 -29.97
N GLU A 459 24.05 23.37 -29.02
CA GLU A 459 24.53 24.21 -27.92
C GLU A 459 25.42 25.34 -28.45
N ALA A 460 24.86 26.55 -28.57
CA ALA A 460 25.50 27.68 -29.24
C ALA A 460 26.79 28.15 -28.56
N TRP A 461 26.93 27.91 -27.25
CA TRP A 461 28.14 28.22 -26.47
C TRP A 461 29.11 27.03 -26.35
N ASN A 462 28.91 25.94 -27.09
CA ASN A 462 29.80 24.76 -27.08
C ASN A 462 31.29 25.12 -27.32
N PHE A 463 31.58 26.23 -28.01
CA PHE A 463 32.94 26.74 -28.20
C PHE A 463 33.64 27.22 -26.92
N GLN A 464 32.90 27.41 -25.83
CA GLN A 464 33.45 27.78 -24.51
C GLN A 464 34.04 26.56 -23.77
N ARG A 465 33.79 25.34 -24.25
CA ARG A 465 34.35 24.11 -23.68
C ARG A 465 35.81 23.97 -24.07
N GLU A 466 36.61 23.40 -23.17
CA GLU A 466 38.04 23.19 -23.40
C GLU A 466 38.33 22.18 -24.53
N CYS A 467 37.46 21.20 -24.74
CA CYS A 467 37.58 20.18 -25.78
C CYS A 467 36.19 19.69 -26.24
N LEU A 468 36.17 18.82 -27.26
CA LEU A 468 34.94 18.30 -27.90
C LEU A 468 34.03 19.42 -28.43
N THR A 469 34.64 20.51 -28.88
CA THR A 469 33.94 21.57 -29.59
C THR A 469 33.62 21.12 -31.01
N MET A 470 32.51 21.61 -31.55
CA MET A 470 32.05 21.33 -32.90
C MET A 470 31.62 22.64 -33.52
N ASP A 471 32.19 22.99 -34.68
CA ASP A 471 31.69 24.12 -35.47
C ASP A 471 30.31 23.76 -36.03
N PRO A 472 29.31 24.68 -35.98
CA PRO A 472 28.01 24.46 -36.59
C PRO A 472 28.08 23.96 -38.04
N ALA A 473 29.09 24.38 -38.81
CA ALA A 473 29.36 23.93 -40.18
C ALA A 473 29.51 22.40 -40.32
N ASN A 474 29.88 21.71 -39.23
CA ASN A 474 30.11 20.26 -39.21
C ASN A 474 28.86 19.45 -38.82
N ILE A 475 27.71 20.10 -38.56
CA ILE A 475 26.46 19.40 -38.29
C ILE A 475 26.04 18.60 -39.52
N ASP A 476 25.79 17.30 -39.36
CA ASP A 476 25.19 16.49 -40.41
C ASP A 476 23.74 16.95 -40.67
N THR A 477 23.59 17.68 -41.78
CA THR A 477 22.34 18.26 -42.26
C THR A 477 21.54 17.30 -43.14
N ALA A 478 22.12 16.17 -43.58
CA ALA A 478 21.40 15.18 -44.38
C ALA A 478 20.33 14.46 -43.55
N THR A 479 20.58 14.27 -42.25
CA THR A 479 19.64 13.62 -41.33
C THR A 479 18.81 14.60 -40.52
N ARG A 480 18.95 15.93 -40.69
CA ARG A 480 18.29 16.93 -39.85
C ARG A 480 17.52 17.94 -40.70
N THR A 481 16.23 18.06 -40.40
CA THR A 481 15.34 19.01 -41.09
C THR A 481 15.36 20.40 -40.46
N HIS A 482 15.63 20.49 -39.15
CA HIS A 482 15.70 21.73 -38.40
C HIS A 482 16.88 21.66 -37.41
N ILE A 483 17.65 22.74 -37.29
CA ILE A 483 18.62 22.95 -36.21
C ILE A 483 18.11 24.06 -35.30
N HIS A 484 17.91 23.74 -34.03
CA HIS A 484 17.58 24.70 -32.97
C HIS A 484 18.87 25.14 -32.31
N PHE A 485 19.30 26.39 -32.54
CA PHE A 485 20.45 26.98 -31.88
C PHE A 485 20.05 27.38 -30.45
N ALA A 486 20.51 26.58 -29.49
CA ALA A 486 20.18 26.70 -28.07
C ALA A 486 21.39 27.28 -27.32
N PHE A 487 21.33 28.48 -26.79
CA PHE A 487 20.25 29.47 -26.80
C PHE A 487 20.73 30.74 -27.49
N ALA A 488 19.79 31.65 -27.80
CA ALA A 488 20.02 32.86 -28.58
C ALA A 488 21.38 33.54 -28.28
N GLY A 489 22.24 33.56 -29.30
CA GLY A 489 23.61 34.08 -29.23
C GLY A 489 24.15 34.37 -30.64
N LEU A 490 25.45 34.63 -30.76
CA LEU A 490 26.08 34.88 -32.06
C LEU A 490 26.14 33.58 -32.87
N ILE A 491 25.32 33.48 -33.92
CA ILE A 491 25.38 32.37 -34.88
C ILE A 491 26.28 32.82 -36.04
N LYS A 492 27.40 32.13 -36.28
CA LYS A 492 28.21 32.34 -37.48
C LYS A 492 27.38 31.95 -38.71
N ASP A 493 27.66 32.59 -39.85
CA ASP A 493 26.98 32.31 -41.12
C ASP A 493 27.05 30.81 -41.44
N PHE A 494 25.90 30.14 -41.28
CA PHE A 494 25.70 28.72 -41.54
C PHE A 494 24.74 28.60 -42.72
N ASN A 495 25.29 28.38 -43.92
CA ASN A 495 24.52 28.29 -45.16
C ASN A 495 24.23 26.82 -45.49
N THR A 496 23.05 26.32 -45.12
CA THR A 496 22.64 24.94 -45.39
C THR A 496 21.18 24.88 -45.84
N SER A 497 20.77 23.73 -46.39
CA SER A 497 19.37 23.44 -46.73
C SER A 497 18.48 23.15 -45.51
N THR A 498 19.07 23.05 -44.31
CA THR A 498 18.36 22.78 -43.06
C THR A 498 17.83 24.07 -42.45
N LYS A 499 16.60 24.04 -41.92
CA LYS A 499 15.99 25.22 -41.31
C LYS A 499 16.73 25.64 -40.04
N LYS A 500 17.05 26.93 -39.92
CA LYS A 500 17.74 27.53 -38.77
C LYS A 500 16.71 28.13 -37.83
N VAL A 501 16.60 27.58 -36.63
CA VAL A 501 15.66 28.01 -35.60
C VAL A 501 16.47 28.51 -34.41
N VAL A 502 16.12 29.66 -33.85
CA VAL A 502 16.72 30.13 -32.59
C VAL A 502 15.87 29.66 -31.41
N SER A 503 16.51 29.10 -30.37
CA SER A 503 15.82 28.77 -29.13
C SER A 503 16.10 29.81 -28.04
N PHE A 504 15.06 30.22 -27.32
CA PHE A 504 15.13 31.13 -26.18
C PHE A 504 14.76 30.37 -24.92
N GLY A 505 15.66 30.37 -23.92
CA GLY A 505 15.38 29.84 -22.59
C GLY A 505 16.37 28.79 -22.11
N GLY A 506 15.88 27.58 -21.91
CA GLY A 506 16.54 26.44 -21.27
C GLY A 506 16.38 26.41 -19.76
N TRP A 507 16.72 25.25 -19.20
CA TRP A 507 16.66 24.97 -17.76
C TRP A 507 17.24 26.10 -16.89
N ALA A 508 18.54 26.42 -17.02
CA ALA A 508 19.19 27.42 -16.17
C ALA A 508 18.51 28.80 -16.24
N THR A 509 18.10 29.25 -17.42
CA THR A 509 17.39 30.53 -17.60
C THR A 509 15.98 30.50 -17.00
N SER A 510 15.36 29.32 -16.97
CA SER A 510 13.97 29.14 -16.51
C SER A 510 13.87 28.86 -15.01
N THR A 511 14.90 28.27 -14.40
CA THR A 511 14.82 27.69 -13.05
C THR A 511 15.82 28.25 -12.04
N GLU A 512 16.87 28.96 -12.45
CA GLU A 512 17.82 29.50 -11.46
C GLU A 512 17.25 30.71 -10.73
N PRO A 513 17.57 30.91 -9.42
CA PRO A 513 17.07 32.03 -8.63
C PRO A 513 17.33 33.42 -9.25
N ALA A 514 18.39 33.56 -10.06
CA ALA A 514 18.75 34.82 -10.70
C ALA A 514 17.93 35.13 -11.96
N THR A 515 17.28 34.14 -12.58
CA THR A 515 16.74 34.22 -13.95
C THR A 515 15.30 33.75 -14.09
N PHE A 516 14.78 32.95 -13.16
CA PHE A 516 13.44 32.33 -13.26
C PHE A 516 12.28 33.32 -13.53
N GLN A 517 12.44 34.58 -13.09
CA GLN A 517 11.42 35.61 -13.23
C GLN A 517 11.36 36.22 -14.64
N LEU A 518 12.39 36.04 -15.48
CA LEU A 518 12.50 36.70 -16.78
C LEU A 518 11.35 36.35 -17.73
N PHE A 519 11.04 35.06 -17.91
CA PHE A 519 9.91 34.66 -18.77
C PHE A 519 8.56 35.02 -18.16
N ARG A 520 8.43 34.96 -16.82
CA ARG A 520 7.20 35.36 -16.12
C ARG A 520 6.87 36.82 -16.40
N ASP A 521 7.86 37.70 -16.29
CA ASP A 521 7.71 39.12 -16.55
C ASP A 521 7.53 39.42 -18.04
N ALA A 522 8.31 38.77 -18.90
CA ALA A 522 8.30 39.04 -20.34
C ALA A 522 6.99 38.63 -21.03
N THR A 523 6.31 37.61 -20.51
CA THR A 523 5.03 37.11 -21.05
C THR A 523 3.81 37.82 -20.44
N ASP A 524 3.99 38.61 -19.38
CA ASP A 524 2.90 39.35 -18.76
C ASP A 524 2.30 40.43 -19.70
N ALA A 525 1.05 40.83 -19.45
CA ALA A 525 0.27 41.76 -20.27
C ALA A 525 1.03 43.07 -20.57
N ALA A 526 1.73 43.59 -19.57
CA ALA A 526 2.50 44.82 -19.69
C ALA A 526 3.69 44.71 -20.67
N ASN A 527 4.29 43.53 -20.82
CA ASN A 527 5.56 43.34 -21.52
C ASN A 527 5.47 42.49 -22.80
N ARG A 528 4.47 41.61 -22.93
CA ARG A 528 4.36 40.62 -24.02
C ARG A 528 4.38 41.23 -25.41
N GLY A 529 3.85 42.45 -25.56
CA GLY A 529 3.89 43.20 -26.82
C GLY A 529 5.33 43.47 -27.26
N LYS A 530 6.11 44.13 -26.38
CA LYS A 530 7.52 44.45 -26.60
C LYS A 530 8.37 43.19 -26.77
N PHE A 531 8.14 42.18 -25.94
CA PHE A 531 8.89 40.94 -26.03
C PHE A 531 8.64 40.23 -27.37
N SER A 532 7.39 40.12 -27.81
CA SER A 532 7.04 39.51 -29.10
C SER A 532 7.60 40.29 -30.30
N ASP A 533 7.64 41.62 -30.24
CA ASP A 533 8.29 42.44 -31.28
C ASP A 533 9.80 42.16 -31.36
N ASN A 534 10.47 42.06 -30.22
CA ASN A 534 11.92 41.83 -30.17
C ASN A 534 12.32 40.46 -30.73
N VAL A 535 11.64 39.39 -30.31
CA VAL A 535 11.99 38.02 -30.75
C VAL A 535 11.64 37.77 -32.21
N VAL A 536 10.50 38.29 -32.69
CA VAL A 536 10.14 38.20 -34.12
C VAL A 536 11.07 39.06 -34.96
N GLY A 537 11.38 40.29 -34.51
CA GLY A 537 12.36 41.15 -35.16
C GLY A 537 13.73 40.48 -35.25
N PHE A 538 14.16 39.76 -34.21
CA PHE A 538 15.41 38.99 -34.24
C PHE A 538 15.39 37.91 -35.33
N VAL A 539 14.30 37.14 -35.46
CA VAL A 539 14.16 36.12 -36.52
C VAL A 539 14.26 36.74 -37.91
N ILE A 540 13.52 37.83 -38.15
CA ILE A 540 13.48 38.50 -39.46
C ILE A 540 14.83 39.12 -39.80
N ASN A 541 15.44 39.86 -38.87
CA ASN A 541 16.68 40.59 -39.09
C ASN A 541 17.89 39.67 -39.32
N ASN A 542 17.83 38.43 -38.81
CA ASN A 542 18.90 37.45 -38.97
C ASN A 542 18.58 36.37 -40.02
N GLY A 543 17.47 36.50 -40.76
CA GLY A 543 17.08 35.53 -41.80
C GLY A 543 16.97 34.10 -41.27
N LEU A 544 16.33 33.94 -40.10
CA LEU A 544 16.08 32.65 -39.46
C LEU A 544 14.73 32.08 -39.92
N ASP A 545 14.64 30.75 -39.94
CA ASP A 545 13.47 30.00 -40.41
C ASP A 545 12.44 29.74 -39.31
N GLY A 546 12.71 30.17 -38.08
CA GLY A 546 11.79 30.03 -36.96
C GLY A 546 12.39 30.41 -35.62
N LEU A 547 11.57 30.24 -34.59
CA LEU A 547 11.96 30.38 -33.20
C LEU A 547 11.38 29.24 -32.35
N ASP A 548 12.02 29.01 -31.22
CA ASP A 548 11.67 28.02 -30.21
C ASP A 548 11.69 28.68 -28.84
N PHE A 549 10.70 28.41 -28.00
CA PHE A 549 10.68 28.89 -26.61
C PHE A 549 10.79 27.72 -25.66
N ASP A 550 11.98 27.58 -25.09
CA ASP A 550 12.33 26.55 -24.13
C ASP A 550 12.16 27.08 -22.70
N TRP A 551 10.94 27.49 -22.35
CA TRP A 551 10.62 27.94 -20.99
C TRP A 551 10.20 26.73 -20.14
N GLU A 552 11.00 26.44 -19.11
CA GLU A 552 10.88 25.24 -18.27
C GLU A 552 10.50 25.55 -16.81
N TYR A 553 9.23 25.51 -16.38
CA TYR A 553 8.01 25.41 -17.17
C TYR A 553 6.95 26.40 -16.65
N PRO A 554 6.11 26.99 -17.53
CA PRO A 554 5.06 27.92 -17.13
C PRO A 554 4.05 27.23 -16.21
N GLY A 555 3.94 27.71 -14.97
CA GLY A 555 2.99 27.19 -13.98
C GLY A 555 3.49 26.00 -13.14
N ALA A 556 4.73 25.54 -13.35
CA ALA A 556 5.32 24.48 -12.51
C ALA A 556 5.40 24.93 -11.04
N THR A 557 4.97 24.06 -10.12
CA THR A 557 4.86 24.36 -8.68
C THR A 557 5.94 23.69 -7.84
N ASP A 558 6.71 22.81 -8.46
CA ASP A 558 7.57 21.80 -7.85
C ASP A 558 9.07 22.03 -8.12
N ILE A 559 9.45 23.15 -8.73
CA ILE A 559 10.85 23.51 -8.99
C ILE A 559 11.51 24.02 -7.71
N PRO A 560 12.52 23.32 -7.15
CA PRO A 560 13.15 23.73 -5.89
C PRO A 560 13.92 25.05 -6.02
N GLY A 561 13.91 25.85 -4.95
CA GLY A 561 14.73 27.06 -4.85
C GLY A 561 14.16 28.32 -5.51
N ILE A 562 12.97 28.25 -6.12
CA ILE A 562 12.26 29.41 -6.69
C ILE A 562 10.79 29.44 -6.24
N PRO A 563 10.12 30.61 -6.25
CA PRO A 563 8.68 30.69 -6.00
C PRO A 563 7.88 29.83 -6.99
N PRO A 564 6.84 29.11 -6.55
CA PRO A 564 6.02 28.28 -7.42
C PRO A 564 5.38 29.12 -8.53
N GLY A 565 5.27 28.53 -9.72
CA GLY A 565 4.50 29.08 -10.83
C GLY A 565 3.01 29.15 -10.52
N THR A 566 2.30 29.92 -11.34
CA THR A 566 0.85 30.12 -11.21
C THR A 566 0.14 29.75 -12.51
N ALA A 567 -1.16 29.44 -12.44
CA ALA A 567 -2.00 29.25 -13.63
C ALA A 567 -1.97 30.48 -14.57
N GLN A 568 -1.86 31.68 -14.01
CA GLN A 568 -1.74 32.93 -14.77
C GLN A 568 -0.48 32.95 -15.65
N ASN A 569 0.62 32.31 -15.23
CA ASN A 569 1.82 32.22 -16.05
C ASN A 569 1.56 31.44 -17.35
N ALA A 570 0.78 30.36 -17.29
CA ALA A 570 0.40 29.59 -18.47
C ALA A 570 -0.53 30.38 -19.41
N GLU A 571 -1.52 31.11 -18.86
CA GLU A 571 -2.40 31.98 -19.65
C GLU A 571 -1.63 33.11 -20.35
N ASN A 572 -0.73 33.78 -19.62
CA ASN A 572 0.13 34.84 -20.15
C ASN A 572 1.03 34.30 -21.28
N TYR A 573 1.58 33.10 -21.10
CA TYR A 573 2.38 32.46 -22.13
C TYR A 573 1.58 32.15 -23.39
N LEU A 574 0.37 31.60 -23.26
CA LEU A 574 -0.51 31.32 -24.40
C LEU A 574 -0.82 32.59 -25.21
N GLU A 575 -1.15 33.69 -24.53
CA GLU A 575 -1.39 34.98 -25.20
C GLU A 575 -0.15 35.53 -25.88
N PHE A 576 1.01 35.39 -25.24
CA PHE A 576 2.29 35.72 -25.87
C PHE A 576 2.55 34.88 -27.14
N LEU A 577 2.33 33.56 -27.11
CA LEU A 577 2.50 32.68 -28.26
C LEU A 577 1.54 33.02 -29.40
N ARG A 578 0.30 33.40 -29.10
CA ARG A 578 -0.68 33.92 -30.08
C ARG A 578 -0.18 35.20 -30.76
N LEU A 579 0.39 36.13 -29.98
CA LEU A 579 0.98 37.36 -30.52
C LEU A 579 2.19 37.07 -31.42
N VAL A 580 3.09 36.18 -30.99
CA VAL A 580 4.24 35.78 -31.79
C VAL A 580 3.78 35.14 -33.09
N ARG A 581 2.85 34.18 -33.05
CA ARG A 581 2.32 33.53 -34.26
C ARG A 581 1.70 34.52 -35.25
N LYS A 582 1.01 35.56 -34.75
CA LYS A 582 0.41 36.60 -35.58
C LYS A 582 1.46 37.49 -36.28
N LYS A 583 2.60 37.74 -35.61
CA LYS A 583 3.67 38.62 -36.10
C LYS A 583 4.72 37.89 -36.95
N LEU A 584 4.91 36.59 -36.72
CA LEU A 584 5.91 35.77 -37.39
C LEU A 584 5.56 35.52 -38.87
N LEU A 585 6.58 35.41 -39.73
CA LEU A 585 6.41 35.03 -41.14
C LEU A 585 5.66 33.70 -41.25
N SER A 586 4.72 33.60 -42.19
CA SER A 586 3.87 32.41 -42.35
C SER A 586 4.65 31.11 -42.62
N ALA A 587 5.81 31.21 -43.28
CA ALA A 587 6.69 30.07 -43.57
C ALA A 587 7.58 29.66 -42.38
N ALA A 588 7.69 30.50 -41.36
CA ALA A 588 8.58 30.28 -40.24
C ALA A 588 7.94 29.41 -39.14
N THR A 589 8.77 28.59 -38.50
CA THR A 589 8.32 27.70 -37.43
C THR A 589 8.26 28.44 -36.09
N LEU A 590 7.29 28.08 -35.26
CA LEU A 590 7.29 28.43 -33.84
C LEU A 590 7.01 27.14 -33.07
N SER A 591 7.93 26.80 -32.16
CA SER A 591 7.89 25.64 -31.28
C SER A 591 8.06 26.05 -29.81
N ILE A 592 7.74 25.13 -28.91
CA ILE A 592 7.86 25.31 -27.46
C ILE A 592 8.37 24.01 -26.82
N ALA A 593 9.03 24.12 -25.66
CA ALA A 593 9.26 22.99 -24.78
C ALA A 593 8.06 22.73 -23.87
N LEU A 594 7.81 21.46 -23.58
CA LEU A 594 6.77 21.00 -22.67
C LEU A 594 7.39 19.95 -21.73
N PRO A 595 7.01 19.94 -20.44
CA PRO A 595 7.52 18.94 -19.52
C PRO A 595 6.98 17.56 -19.89
N ALA A 596 7.76 16.52 -19.57
CA ALA A 596 7.27 15.14 -19.60
C ALA A 596 6.45 14.79 -18.35
N SER A 597 6.59 15.57 -17.27
CA SER A 597 5.81 15.46 -16.04
C SER A 597 4.41 16.05 -16.21
N TYR A 598 3.47 15.54 -15.41
CA TYR A 598 2.05 15.91 -15.45
C TYR A 598 1.41 15.99 -14.07
#